data_AF-A0A5P8WAQ8-F1
#
_entry.id   AF-A0A5P8WAQ8-F1
#
_cell.length_a   1.000
_cell.length_b   1.000
_cell.length_c   1.000
_cell.angle_alpha   90.00
_cell.angle_beta   90.00
_cell.angle_gamma   90.00
#
_symmetry.space_group_name_H-M   'P 1'
#
loop_
_entity.id
_entity.type
_entity.pdbx_description
1 polymer ?
#
loop_
_entity_poly.entity_id
_entity_poly.type
_entity_poly.pdbx_seq_one_letter_code
_entity_poly.pdbx_strand_id
1 'polypeptide(L)' 'MKLYATSIPNTLPDWATVISNNAGLIEVEINDKSPGFHSIIEELSTEIQPGIIGVKAGDLCQRLSIEIIDANEEN' A
#
# COMPACT_ATOMS: atom_id res chain seq x y z
N MET A 1 1.10 6.91 -6.95
CA MET A 1 0.44 5.57 -6.87
C MET A 1 -0.90 5.67 -6.12
N LYS A 2 -1.85 4.72 -6.31
CA LYS A 2 -3.13 4.67 -5.56
C LYS A 2 -3.34 3.32 -4.90
N LEU A 3 -3.89 3.32 -3.70
CA LEU A 3 -4.28 2.14 -2.93
C LEU A 3 -5.77 2.19 -2.60
N TYR A 4 -6.42 1.03 -2.62
CA TYR A 4 -7.81 0.87 -2.20
C TYR A 4 -7.85 -0.05 -0.98
N ALA A 5 -8.49 0.42 0.09
CA ALA A 5 -8.48 -0.23 1.39
C ALA A 5 -9.88 -0.27 1.99
N THR A 6 -10.16 -1.23 2.87
CA THR A 6 -11.38 -1.25 3.69
C THR A 6 -11.17 -0.60 5.05
N SER A 7 -9.92 -0.59 5.52
CA SER A 7 -9.52 -0.01 6.78
C SER A 7 -8.13 0.61 6.67
N ILE A 8 -7.92 1.73 7.36
CA ILE A 8 -6.65 2.45 7.43
C ILE A 8 -6.36 2.79 8.89
N PRO A 9 -5.08 2.99 9.28
CA PRO A 9 -4.76 3.49 10.61
C PRO A 9 -5.28 4.93 10.79
N ASN A 10 -5.47 5.33 12.05
CA ASN A 10 -5.89 6.70 12.41
C ASN A 10 -4.91 7.78 11.93
N THR A 11 -3.65 7.42 11.66
CA THR A 11 -2.62 8.33 11.16
C THR A 11 -1.87 7.63 10.04
N LEU A 12 -1.93 8.23 8.86
CA LEU A 12 -1.14 7.82 7.71
C LEU A 12 0.23 8.53 7.72
N PRO A 13 1.24 7.94 7.06
CA PRO A 13 2.47 8.65 6.75
C PRO A 13 2.20 9.95 5.99
N ASP A 14 3.08 10.93 6.12
CA ASP A 14 3.00 12.24 5.45
C ASP A 14 2.97 12.17 3.92
N TRP A 15 3.39 11.04 3.35
CA TRP A 15 3.37 10.74 1.92
C TRP A 15 2.13 9.96 1.45
N ALA A 16 1.16 9.72 2.33
CA ALA A 16 -0.10 9.05 2.02
C ALA A 16 -1.31 9.90 2.44
N THR A 17 -2.26 10.09 1.52
CA THR A 17 -3.44 10.95 1.73
C THR A 17 -4.71 10.21 1.36
N VAL A 18 -5.72 10.23 2.22
CA VAL A 18 -7.06 9.76 1.87
C VAL A 18 -7.71 10.77 0.93
N ILE A 19 -8.09 10.33 -0.27
CA ILE A 19 -8.73 11.19 -1.27
C ILE A 19 -10.22 10.88 -1.45
N SER A 20 -10.66 9.69 -1.04
CA SER A 20 -12.08 9.30 -1.05
C SER A 20 -12.36 8.24 0.02
N ASN A 21 -13.57 8.25 0.55
CA ASN A 21 -14.11 7.17 1.39
C ASN A 21 -15.58 7.02 1.01
N ASN A 22 -15.90 5.94 0.29
CA ASN A 22 -17.25 5.70 -0.21
C ASN A 22 -17.65 4.24 0.05
N ALA A 23 -18.77 4.06 0.73
CA ALA A 23 -19.38 2.74 0.99
C ALA A 23 -18.42 1.68 1.55
N GLY A 24 -17.45 2.07 2.39
CA GLY A 24 -16.47 1.15 2.97
C GLY A 24 -15.23 0.90 2.11
N LEU A 25 -15.11 1.56 0.95
CA LEU A 25 -13.90 1.59 0.14
C LEU A 25 -13.19 2.94 0.32
N ILE A 26 -11.97 2.88 0.83
CA ILE A 26 -11.10 4.03 1.11
C ILE A 26 -10.05 4.10 0.00
N GLU A 27 -10.01 5.22 -0.70
CA GLU A 27 -8.99 5.50 -1.71
C GLU A 27 -7.88 6.35 -1.09
N VAL A 28 -6.67 5.81 -1.10
CA VAL A 28 -5.47 6.46 -0.58
C VAL A 28 -4.52 6.77 -1.74
N GLU A 29 -4.22 8.05 -1.92
CA GLU A 29 -3.19 8.51 -2.84
C GLU A 29 -1.82 8.45 -2.16
N ILE A 30 -0.87 7.82 -2.83
CA ILE A 30 0.51 7.70 -2.39
C ILE A 30 1.37 8.62 -3.24
N ASN A 31 2.07 9.55 -2.59
CA ASN A 31 3.12 10.35 -3.19
C ASN A 31 4.35 9.47 -3.41
N ASP A 32 4.41 8.84 -4.59
CA ASP A 32 5.49 7.97 -4.99
C ASP A 32 6.82 8.69 -5.22
N LYS A 33 6.86 10.02 -5.18
CA LYS A 33 8.10 10.81 -5.23
C LYS A 33 8.67 11.12 -3.84
N SER A 34 7.95 10.78 -2.78
CA SER A 34 8.41 11.03 -1.42
C SER A 34 9.63 10.17 -1.10
N PRO A 35 10.71 10.76 -0.55
CA PRO A 35 11.84 9.98 -0.04
C PRO A 35 11.40 8.96 1.02
N GLY A 36 10.41 9.30 1.85
CA GLY A 36 9.88 8.39 2.87
C GLY A 36 9.20 7.15 2.27
N PHE A 37 8.50 7.32 1.13
CA PHE A 37 7.94 6.19 0.41
C PHE A 37 9.03 5.33 -0.23
N HIS A 38 10.00 5.96 -0.91
CA HIS A 38 11.13 5.24 -1.52
C HIS A 38 11.91 4.42 -0.51
N SER A 39 12.20 4.96 0.67
CA SER A 39 12.91 4.21 1.72
C SER A 39 12.16 2.96 2.16
N ILE A 40 10.83 3.01 2.26
CA ILE A 40 10.01 1.84 2.57
C ILE A 40 10.04 0.82 1.42
N ILE A 41 9.95 1.27 0.17
CA ILE A 41 10.04 0.39 -0.99
C ILE A 41 11.41 -0.29 -1.06
N GLU A 42 12.51 0.43 -0.82
CA GLU A 42 13.86 -0.14 -0.77
C GLU A 42 14.01 -1.17 0.36
N GLU A 43 13.48 -0.88 1.56
CA GLU A 43 13.48 -1.81 2.71
C GLU A 43 12.74 -3.11 2.40
N LEU A 44 11.59 -3.02 1.73
CA LEU A 44 10.72 -4.18 1.44
C LEU A 44 11.06 -4.89 0.12
N SER A 45 11.91 -4.31 -0.71
CA SER A 45 12.25 -4.85 -2.02
C SER A 45 13.00 -6.17 -1.89
N THR A 46 12.48 -7.20 -2.55
CA THR A 46 13.08 -8.54 -2.58
C THR A 46 13.07 -9.09 -4.00
N GLU A 47 13.93 -10.06 -4.28
CA GLU A 47 13.83 -10.86 -5.49
C GLU A 47 12.54 -11.69 -5.45
N ILE A 48 11.63 -11.41 -6.38
CA ILE A 48 10.33 -12.09 -6.52
C ILE A 48 10.36 -13.14 -7.64
N GLN A 49 11.22 -12.93 -8.64
CA GLN A 49 11.58 -13.89 -9.69
C GLN A 49 13.06 -13.65 -10.04
N PRO A 50 13.76 -14.62 -10.68
CA PRO A 50 15.16 -14.45 -11.06
C PRO A 50 15.40 -13.14 -11.85
N GLY A 51 16.14 -12.20 -11.25
CA GLY A 51 16.42 -10.88 -11.84
C GLY A 51 15.30 -9.84 -11.76
N ILE A 52 14.18 -10.16 -11.10
CA ILE A 52 13.06 -9.23 -10.87
C ILE A 52 13.00 -8.89 -9.38
N ILE A 53 13.30 -7.63 -9.07
CA ILE A 53 13.13 -7.05 -7.73
C ILE A 53 11.76 -6.37 -7.66
N GLY A 54 11.02 -6.62 -6.58
CA GLY A 54 9.77 -5.95 -6.32
C GLY A 54 9.37 -6.05 -4.85
N VAL A 55 8.25 -5.42 -4.53
CA VAL A 55 7.66 -5.43 -3.19
C VAL A 55 6.38 -6.25 -3.24
N LYS A 56 6.19 -7.17 -2.29
CA LYS A 56 4.91 -7.87 -2.16
C LYS A 56 3.87 -6.90 -1.61
N ALA A 57 2.69 -6.89 -2.23
CA ALA A 57 1.60 -6.01 -1.80
C ALA A 57 1.24 -6.22 -0.32
N GLY A 58 1.23 -7.47 0.16
CA GLY A 58 0.97 -7.80 1.56
C GLY A 58 1.97 -7.17 2.53
N ASP A 59 3.27 -7.20 2.23
CA ASP A 59 4.32 -6.64 3.09
C ASP A 59 4.18 -5.10 3.18
N LEU A 60 3.89 -4.44 2.05
CA LEU A 60 3.63 -3.01 2.01
C LEU A 60 2.37 -2.63 2.82
N CYS A 61 1.29 -3.41 2.68
CA CYS A 61 0.04 -3.16 3.40
C CYS A 61 0.21 -3.39 4.91
N GLN A 62 0.93 -4.44 5.32
CA GLN A 62 1.28 -4.66 6.73
C GLN A 62 2.11 -3.50 7.28
N ARG A 63 3.10 -3.01 6.53
CA ARG A 63 3.92 -1.86 6.95
C ARG A 63 3.09 -0.60 7.14
N LEU A 64 2.09 -0.41 6.30
CA LEU A 64 1.13 0.69 6.35
C LEU A 64 -0.02 0.46 7.34
N SER A 65 -0.12 -0.73 7.95
CA SER A 65 -1.29 -1.15 8.76
C SER A 65 -2.62 -1.00 8.02
N ILE A 66 -2.61 -1.26 6.72
CA ILE A 66 -3.79 -1.20 5.84
C ILE A 66 -4.32 -2.62 5.63
N GLU A 67 -5.63 -2.79 5.81
CA GLU A 67 -6.31 -4.03 5.42
C GLU A 67 -6.81 -3.90 3.98
N ILE A 68 -6.31 -4.78 3.13
CA ILE A 68 -6.71 -4.89 1.72
C ILE A 68 -7.74 -6.00 1.53
N ILE A 69 -8.62 -5.81 0.56
CA ILE A 69 -9.47 -6.89 0.05
C ILE A 69 -8.60 -7.68 -0.91
N ASP A 70 -8.33 -8.94 -0.60
CA ASP A 70 -7.79 -9.85 -1.61
C ASP A 70 -8.92 -10.07 -2.63
N ALA A 71 -8.79 -9.56 -3.85
CA ALA A 71 -9.82 -9.68 -4.88
C ALA A 71 -9.98 -11.12 -5.41
N ASN A 72 -9.38 -12.11 -4.74
CA ASN A 72 -9.30 -13.51 -5.15
C ASN A 72 -10.16 -14.49 -4.33
N GLU A 73 -10.97 -14.03 -3.38
CA GLU A 73 -12.07 -14.87 -2.86
C GLU A 73 -13.30 -14.76 -3.77
N GLU A 74 -13.18 -15.36 -4.95
CA GLU A 74 -14.33 -15.80 -5.75
C GLU A 74 -14.93 -17.02 -5.02
N ASN A 75 -16.13 -16.84 -4.47
CA ASN A 75 -16.95 -17.87 -3.82
C ASN A 75 -17.44 -18.91 -4.85
#